data_AF-A0A842T0V5-F1
#
_entry.id   AF-A0A842T0V5-F1
#
_cell.length_a   1.000
_cell.length_b   1.000
_cell.length_c   1.000
_cell.angle_alpha   90.00
_cell.angle_beta   90.00
_cell.angle_gamma   90.00
#
_symmetry.space_group_name_H-M   'P 1'
#
loop_
_entity.id
_entity.type
_entity.pdbx_description
1 polymer ?
#
loop_
_entity_poly.entity_id
_entity_poly.type
_entity_poly.pdbx_seq_one_letter_code
_entity_poly.pdbx_strand_id
1 'polypeptide(L)'
;MEENVKCDFCGKGTYCETCGKSPESKGEFRHMCFECFQKEGGKVEDKDKTHVCIPPEEVSKAYERFIGDVTQKAFSDLWGSEKKRLKELSKQEIARTCFFEGAGFMLEFMKRASKESETKE
;
A
#
# COMPACT_ATOMS: atom_id res chain seq x y z
N MET A 1 -21.80 -8.86 -4.33
CA MET A 1 -21.47 -9.82 -3.25
C MET A 1 -22.73 -10.10 -2.46
N GLU A 2 -23.02 -11.36 -2.17
CA GLU A 2 -24.20 -11.73 -1.38
C GLU A 2 -23.90 -11.58 0.11
N GLU A 3 -24.77 -10.86 0.82
CA GLU A 3 -24.70 -10.70 2.28
C GLU A 3 -24.94 -12.06 2.94
N ASN A 4 -24.03 -12.50 3.81
CA ASN A 4 -24.10 -13.84 4.42
C ASN A 4 -24.24 -13.84 5.95
N VAL A 5 -23.99 -12.69 6.60
CA VAL A 5 -24.12 -12.46 8.03
C VAL A 5 -24.68 -11.05 8.30
N LYS A 6 -25.17 -10.80 9.52
CA LYS A 6 -25.61 -9.47 9.97
C LYS A 6 -24.59 -8.89 10.94
N CYS A 7 -24.39 -7.59 10.89
CA CYS A 7 -23.60 -6.87 11.87
C CYS A 7 -24.32 -6.82 13.22
N ASP A 8 -23.68 -7.25 14.31
CA ASP A 8 -24.24 -7.24 15.66
C ASP A 8 -24.39 -5.82 16.24
N PHE A 9 -23.72 -4.84 15.64
CA PHE A 9 -23.68 -3.46 16.14
C PHE A 9 -24.73 -2.55 15.49
N CYS A 10 -25.01 -2.77 14.20
CA CYS A 10 -25.95 -1.92 13.44
C CYS A 10 -27.03 -2.69 12.68
N GLY A 11 -27.01 -4.02 12.71
CA GLY A 11 -28.02 -4.89 12.09
C GLY A 11 -27.96 -4.98 10.56
N LYS A 12 -27.08 -4.21 9.89
CA LYS A 12 -26.91 -4.26 8.43
C LYS A 12 -26.36 -5.61 7.98
N GLY A 13 -26.79 -6.09 6.81
CA GLY A 13 -26.19 -7.23 6.17
C GLY A 13 -24.74 -6.93 5.75
N THR A 14 -23.87 -7.92 5.85
CA THR A 14 -22.48 -7.81 5.48
C THR A 14 -21.93 -9.15 5.00
N TYR A 15 -20.72 -9.12 4.45
CA TYR A 15 -20.04 -10.29 3.92
C TYR A 15 -18.86 -10.66 4.83
N CYS A 16 -18.84 -11.91 5.29
CA CYS A 16 -17.76 -12.51 6.05
C CYS A 16 -17.21 -13.73 5.31
N GLU A 17 -15.94 -13.71 4.93
CA GLU A 17 -15.31 -14.84 4.23
C GLU A 17 -15.28 -16.12 5.08
N THR A 18 -15.00 -16.00 6.38
CA THR A 18 -14.94 -17.14 7.31
C THR A 18 -16.27 -17.87 7.38
N CYS A 19 -17.37 -17.12 7.51
CA CYS A 19 -18.72 -17.70 7.56
C CYS A 19 -19.26 -18.12 6.20
N GLY A 20 -18.70 -17.61 5.11
CA GLY A 20 -18.98 -18.07 3.75
C GLY A 20 -18.33 -19.43 3.45
N LYS A 21 -17.12 -19.66 3.96
CA LYS A 21 -16.38 -20.94 3.80
C LYS A 21 -16.81 -22.01 4.80
N SER A 22 -17.25 -21.60 5.99
CA SER A 22 -17.68 -22.51 7.06
C SER A 22 -18.98 -22.01 7.69
N PRO A 23 -20.16 -22.42 7.20
CA PRO A 23 -21.47 -21.95 7.68
C PRO A 23 -21.72 -22.26 9.16
N GLU A 24 -21.07 -23.29 9.71
CA GLU A 24 -21.16 -23.71 11.11
C GLU A 24 -20.60 -22.66 12.08
N SER A 25 -19.71 -21.77 11.61
CA SER A 25 -19.08 -20.71 12.41
C SER A 25 -19.94 -19.45 12.59
N LYS A 26 -21.11 -19.37 11.93
CA LYS A 26 -21.98 -18.17 11.93
C LYS A 26 -22.50 -17.75 13.30
N GLY A 27 -22.53 -18.65 14.28
CA GLY A 27 -23.04 -18.39 15.64
C GLY A 27 -21.96 -18.27 16.71
N GLU A 28 -20.69 -18.52 16.37
CA GLU A 28 -19.59 -18.59 17.34
C GLU A 28 -18.88 -17.23 17.52
N PHE A 29 -18.97 -16.37 16.50
CA PHE A 29 -18.30 -15.07 16.46
C PHE A 29 -19.31 -13.94 16.29
N ARG A 30 -19.03 -12.80 16.93
CA ARG A 30 -19.71 -11.55 16.63
C ARG A 30 -19.20 -10.98 15.32
N HIS A 31 -20.06 -10.34 14.57
CA HIS A 31 -19.78 -9.73 13.28
C HIS A 31 -19.90 -8.21 13.39
N MET A 32 -18.81 -7.53 13.06
CA MET A 32 -18.77 -6.06 12.98
C MET A 32 -18.56 -5.66 11.53
N CYS A 33 -19.48 -4.88 10.96
CA CYS A 33 -19.27 -4.33 9.62
C CYS A 33 -18.16 -3.28 9.61
N PHE A 34 -17.53 -3.10 8.45
CA PHE A 34 -16.44 -2.15 8.27
C PHE A 34 -16.78 -0.72 8.70
N GLU A 35 -18.01 -0.25 8.46
CA GLU A 35 -18.45 1.09 8.90
C GLU A 35 -18.43 1.23 10.43
N CYS A 36 -18.89 0.22 11.16
CA CYS A 36 -18.86 0.22 12.63
C CYS A 36 -17.42 0.18 13.14
N PHE A 37 -16.57 -0.64 12.52
CA PHE A 37 -15.15 -0.71 12.86
C PHE A 37 -14.43 0.63 12.67
N GLN A 38 -14.74 1.37 11.59
CA GLN A 38 -14.19 2.70 11.36
C GLN A 38 -14.67 3.73 12.39
N LYS A 39 -15.95 3.68 12.79
CA LYS A 39 -16.50 4.57 13.82
C LYS A 39 -15.84 4.35 15.19
N GLU A 40 -15.49 3.11 15.52
CA GLU A 40 -14.76 2.76 16.75
C GLU A 40 -13.24 3.05 16.65
N GLY A 41 -12.78 3.73 15.59
CA GLY A 41 -11.38 4.09 15.41
C GLY A 41 -10.46 2.88 15.24
N GLY A 42 -10.98 1.77 14.72
CA GLY A 42 -10.23 0.54 14.49
C GLY A 42 -9.95 -0.28 15.75
N LYS A 43 -10.66 -0.01 16.86
CA LYS A 43 -10.56 -0.79 18.09
C LYS A 43 -11.70 -1.80 18.19
N VAL A 44 -11.35 -3.00 18.62
CA VAL A 44 -12.29 -4.09 18.89
C VAL A 44 -11.95 -4.63 20.27
N GLU A 45 -12.91 -4.59 21.20
CA GLU A 45 -12.71 -4.96 22.61
C GLU A 45 -12.47 -6.46 22.79
N ASP A 46 -13.02 -7.31 21.90
CA ASP A 46 -12.83 -8.77 21.91
C ASP A 46 -12.37 -9.29 20.54
N LYS A 47 -11.10 -9.06 20.20
CA LYS A 47 -10.53 -9.44 18.89
C LYS A 47 -10.67 -10.93 18.57
N ASP A 48 -10.59 -11.78 19.59
CA ASP A 48 -10.63 -13.24 19.43
C ASP A 48 -12.05 -13.78 19.19
N LYS A 49 -13.08 -12.97 19.44
CA LYS A 49 -14.50 -13.35 19.31
C LYS A 49 -15.27 -12.49 18.32
N THR A 50 -14.58 -11.59 17.61
CA THR A 50 -15.24 -10.61 16.73
C THR A 50 -14.59 -10.62 15.35
N HIS A 51 -15.34 -11.05 14.35
CA HIS A 51 -14.97 -10.91 12.95
C HIS A 51 -15.32 -9.50 12.46
N VAL A 52 -14.29 -8.78 12.02
CA VAL A 52 -14.48 -7.53 11.26
C VAL A 52 -14.72 -7.90 9.80
N CYS A 53 -15.94 -7.67 9.34
CA CYS A 53 -16.38 -7.94 7.98
C CYS A 53 -15.96 -6.79 7.07
N ILE A 54 -14.77 -6.92 6.47
CA ILE A 54 -14.24 -5.93 5.51
C ILE A 54 -14.55 -6.42 4.09
N PRO A 55 -15.31 -5.64 3.28
CA PRO A 55 -15.51 -5.96 1.88
C PRO A 55 -14.17 -5.97 1.12
N PRO A 56 -13.93 -6.94 0.21
CA PRO A 56 -12.72 -6.99 -0.61
C PRO A 56 -12.40 -5.67 -1.33
N GLU A 57 -13.42 -4.93 -1.80
CA GLU A 57 -13.21 -3.64 -2.46
C GLU A 57 -12.61 -2.59 -1.52
N GLU A 58 -12.99 -2.62 -0.24
CA GLU A 58 -12.45 -1.70 0.76
C GLU A 58 -11.03 -2.11 1.19
N VAL A 59 -10.70 -3.41 1.14
CA VAL A 59 -9.31 -3.88 1.31
C VAL A 59 -8.42 -3.37 0.19
N SER A 60 -8.87 -3.46 -1.07
CA SER A 60 -8.12 -2.94 -2.23
C SER A 60 -7.91 -1.43 -2.13
N LYS A 61 -8.94 -0.66 -1.78
CA LYS A 61 -8.82 0.80 -1.58
C LYS A 61 -7.88 1.16 -0.43
N ALA A 62 -7.94 0.42 0.68
CA ALA A 62 -7.04 0.63 1.81
C ALA A 62 -5.58 0.34 1.42
N TYR A 63 -5.35 -0.71 0.62
CA TYR A 63 -4.03 -1.03 0.08
C TYR A 63 -3.52 0.03 -0.89
N GLU A 64 -4.34 0.53 -1.80
CA GLU A 64 -3.96 1.63 -2.71
C GLU A 64 -3.57 2.90 -1.95
N ARG A 65 -4.35 3.28 -0.93
CA ARG A 65 -4.00 4.41 -0.05
C ARG A 65 -2.71 4.17 0.70
N PHE A 66 -2.51 2.97 1.24
CA PHE A 66 -1.26 2.59 1.91
C PHE A 66 -0.05 2.70 0.98
N ILE A 67 -0.14 2.18 -0.26
CA ILE A 67 0.92 2.31 -1.25
C ILE A 67 1.17 3.78 -1.60
N GLY A 68 0.11 4.59 -1.76
CA GLY A 68 0.23 6.03 -1.97
C GLY A 68 1.00 6.73 -0.84
N ASP A 69 0.59 6.49 0.41
CA ASP A 69 1.21 7.09 1.59
C ASP A 69 2.67 6.64 1.79
N VAL A 70 2.94 5.34 1.59
CA VAL A 70 4.28 4.79 1.66
C VAL A 70 5.15 5.38 0.56
N THR A 71 4.67 5.45 -0.68
CA THR A 71 5.43 6.00 -1.80
C THR A 71 5.73 7.49 -1.59
N GLN A 72 4.74 8.24 -1.09
CA GLN A 72 4.88 9.68 -0.80
C GLN A 72 5.94 9.95 0.29
N LYS A 73 5.97 9.12 1.35
CA LYS A 73 6.97 9.23 2.42
C LYS A 73 8.33 8.65 2.03
N ALA A 74 8.34 7.54 1.29
CA ALA A 74 9.56 6.84 0.89
C ALA A 74 10.50 7.74 0.08
N PHE A 75 9.98 8.54 -0.85
CA PHE A 75 10.83 9.48 -1.57
C PHE A 75 11.46 10.53 -0.63
N SER A 76 10.68 11.07 0.30
CA SER A 76 11.16 12.07 1.26
C SER A 76 12.26 11.51 2.17
N ASP A 77 12.06 10.31 2.69
CA ASP A 77 13.02 9.64 3.58
C ASP A 77 14.28 9.21 2.82
N LEU A 78 14.12 8.65 1.63
CA LEU A 78 15.22 8.28 0.74
C LEU A 78 16.06 9.51 0.38
N TRP A 79 15.40 10.60 -0.03
CA TRP A 79 16.06 11.84 -0.39
C TRP A 79 16.74 12.51 0.81
N GLY A 80 16.14 12.42 1.99
CA GLY A 80 16.74 12.87 3.25
C GLY A 80 18.04 12.14 3.56
N SER A 81 18.02 10.80 3.44
CA SER A 81 19.19 9.95 3.60
C SER A 81 20.28 10.29 2.58
N GLU A 82 19.92 10.39 1.31
CA GLU A 82 20.86 10.66 0.22
C GLU A 82 21.51 12.06 0.35
N LYS A 83 20.72 13.06 0.73
CA LYS A 83 21.25 14.40 1.06
C LYS A 83 22.25 14.37 2.20
N LYS A 84 22.00 13.57 3.24
CA LYS A 84 22.93 13.43 4.36
C LYS A 84 24.24 12.81 3.88
N ARG A 85 24.15 11.72 3.10
CA ARG A 85 25.31 11.06 2.47
C ARG A 85 26.13 12.04 1.62
N LEU A 86 25.47 12.84 0.78
CA LEU A 86 26.15 13.84 -0.06
C LEU A 86 26.87 14.93 0.75
N LYS A 87 26.34 15.31 1.92
CA LYS A 87 26.99 16.29 2.81
C LYS A 87 28.24 15.74 3.50
N GLU A 88 28.34 14.42 3.63
CA GLU A 88 29.49 13.75 4.25
C GLU A 88 30.64 13.53 3.26
N LEU A 89 30.41 13.70 1.95
CA LEU A 89 31.43 13.57 0.91
C LEU A 89 32.31 14.83 0.79
N SER A 90 33.57 14.64 0.39
CA SER A 90 34.44 15.74 0.01
C SER A 90 33.99 16.38 -1.32
N LYS A 91 34.41 17.62 -1.58
CA LYS A 91 34.09 18.33 -2.84
C LYS A 91 34.56 17.57 -4.08
N GLN A 92 35.68 16.86 -4.00
CA GLN A 92 36.19 16.03 -5.09
C GLN A 92 35.32 14.80 -5.32
N GLU A 93 34.87 14.15 -4.25
CA GLU A 93 33.97 13.00 -4.34
C GLU A 93 32.60 13.39 -4.88
N ILE A 94 32.06 14.54 -4.46
CA ILE A 94 30.80 15.08 -5.01
C ILE A 94 30.93 15.33 -6.52
N ALA A 95 32.00 16.01 -6.95
CA ALA A 95 32.24 16.27 -8.37
C ALA A 95 32.38 14.96 -9.17
N ARG A 96 33.07 13.97 -8.61
CA ARG A 96 33.23 12.64 -9.21
C ARG A 96 31.90 11.92 -9.33
N THR A 97 31.10 11.87 -8.27
CA THR A 97 29.76 11.25 -8.26
C THR A 97 28.86 11.93 -9.29
N CYS A 98 28.74 13.25 -9.28
CA CYS A 98 27.90 13.97 -10.25
C CYS A 98 28.34 13.72 -11.70
N PHE A 99 29.64 13.63 -11.96
CA PHE A 99 30.15 13.34 -13.30
C PHE A 99 29.77 11.93 -13.77
N PHE A 100 29.98 10.91 -12.94
CA PHE A 100 29.66 9.52 -13.32
C PHE A 100 28.16 9.28 -13.48
N GLU A 101 27.33 9.83 -12.58
CA GLU A 101 25.88 9.77 -12.70
C GLU A 101 25.39 10.45 -13.98
N GLY A 102 25.94 11.63 -14.30
CA GLY A 102 25.61 12.35 -15.54
C GLY A 102 26.04 11.60 -16.80
N ALA A 103 27.23 11.00 -16.80
CA ALA A 103 27.72 10.19 -17.92
C ALA A 103 26.87 8.93 -18.12
N GLY A 104 26.49 8.25 -17.02
CA GLY A 104 25.59 7.09 -17.05
C GLY A 104 24.23 7.45 -17.65
N PHE A 105 23.62 8.55 -17.18
CA PHE A 105 22.37 9.07 -17.73
C PHE A 105 22.45 9.34 -19.23
N MET A 106 23.51 10.02 -19.69
CA MET A 106 23.70 10.30 -21.12
C MET A 106 23.86 9.02 -21.96
N LEU A 107 24.59 8.02 -21.46
CA LEU A 107 24.73 6.74 -22.15
C LEU A 107 23.40 6.00 -22.27
N GLU A 108 22.58 5.99 -21.22
CA GLU A 108 21.23 5.42 -21.29
C GLU A 108 20.32 6.17 -22.24
N PHE A 109 20.37 7.51 -22.20
CA PHE A 109 19.60 8.35 -23.11
C PHE A 109 19.95 8.06 -24.58
N MET A 110 21.24 7.96 -24.90
CA MET A 110 21.70 7.62 -26.25
C MET A 110 21.24 6.22 -26.68
N LYS A 111 21.30 5.22 -25.78
CA LYS A 111 20.81 3.86 -26.06
C LYS A 111 19.31 3.80 -26.34
N ARG A 112 18.51 4.64 -25.66
CA ARG A 112 17.06 4.70 -25.90
C ARG A 112 16.76 5.39 -27.22
N ALA A 113 17.44 6.50 -27.50
CA ALA A 113 17.31 7.22 -28.76
C ALA A 113 17.70 6.36 -29.97
N SER A 114 18.78 5.57 -29.88
CA SER A 114 19.21 4.69 -30.98
C SER A 114 18.20 3.56 -31.26
N LYS A 115 17.61 2.98 -30.21
CA LYS A 115 16.56 1.96 -30.36
C LYS A 115 15.29 2.52 -31.00
N GLU A 116 14.91 3.75 -30.66
CA GLU A 116 13.76 4.41 -31.27
C GLU A 116 13.98 4.76 -32.76
N SER A 117 15.23 5.00 -33.18
CA SER A 117 15.56 5.19 -34.60
C SER A 117 15.55 3.88 -35.39
N GLU A 118 15.96 2.75 -34.80
CA GLU A 118 15.96 1.43 -35.45
C GLU A 118 14.57 0.84 -35.65
N THR A 119 13.57 1.28 -34.87
CA THR A 119 12.18 0.74 -34.94
C THR A 119 11.32 1.50 -35.97
N LYS A 120 11.87 2.51 -36.65
CA LYS A 120 11.15 3.37 -37.62
C LYS A 120 11.58 3.19 -39.09
N GLU A 121 12.45 2.23 -39.39
CA GLU A 121 12.70 1.71 -40.74
C GLU A 121 11.90 0.42 -40.99
#